data_AF-A0A7R8WJL4-F1
#
_entry.id   AF-A0A7R8WJL4-F1
#
_cell.length_a   1.000
_cell.length_b   1.000
_cell.length_c   1.000
_cell.angle_alpha   90.00
_cell.angle_beta   90.00
_cell.angle_gamma   90.00
#
_symmetry.space_group_name_H-M   'P 1'
#
loop_
_entity.id
_entity.type
_entity.pdbx_description
1 polymer ?
#
loop_
_entity_poly.entity_id
_entity_poly.type
_entity_poly.pdbx_seq_one_letter_code
_entity_poly.pdbx_strand_id
1 'polypeptide(L)'
;MEALSFESLTVDRIALQRPNFASEVASVLPHVDILFGNETELRTTAETFGLKDATSDEAIVLGLSRLLLPTSGKKNRVVVMTRGADPVVFCHGGVVDSVPLSVVPVAKVVDATGCGDSLVAGFLAEFTSQNLSQGIESLTADTVRSCIVTGIRAAQYVVSQPGCSVPETAQKWWD
;
A
#
# COMPACT_ATOMS: atom_id res chain seq x y z
N MET A 1 -11.56 -7.51 26.27
CA MET A 1 -11.12 -6.52 25.27
C MET A 1 -10.25 -7.31 24.30
N GLU A 2 -10.87 -7.90 23.28
CA GLU A 2 -10.14 -8.67 22.26
C GLU A 2 -9.32 -7.67 21.43
N ALA A 3 -8.03 -7.95 21.26
CA ALA A 3 -7.19 -7.20 20.36
C ALA A 3 -7.70 -7.46 18.93
N LEU A 4 -8.25 -6.43 18.29
CA LEU A 4 -8.57 -6.47 16.86
C LEU A 4 -7.25 -6.66 16.10
N SER A 5 -7.05 -7.86 15.54
CA SER A 5 -5.89 -8.20 14.72
C SER A 5 -6.02 -7.51 13.35
N PHE A 6 -5.02 -6.70 13.00
CA PHE A 6 -4.88 -6.07 11.69
C PHE A 6 -3.85 -6.86 10.86
N GLU A 7 -4.19 -7.19 9.61
CA GLU A 7 -3.30 -7.91 8.69
C GLU A 7 -3.07 -7.10 7.41
N SER A 8 -1.78 -6.84 7.11
CA SER A 8 -1.31 -6.19 5.88
C SER A 8 -0.48 -7.14 5.03
N LEU A 9 -0.60 -7.04 3.71
CA LEU A 9 0.17 -7.84 2.76
C LEU A 9 0.85 -6.95 1.71
N THR A 10 2.11 -7.27 1.41
CA THR A 10 2.82 -6.84 0.20
C THR A 10 2.96 -8.05 -0.74
N VAL A 11 2.79 -7.83 -2.04
CA VAL A 11 2.87 -8.89 -3.06
C VAL A 11 4.11 -8.70 -3.91
N ASP A 12 4.90 -9.74 -4.14
CA ASP A 12 6.10 -9.71 -5.00
C ASP A 12 5.83 -10.49 -6.31
N ARG A 13 6.07 -9.85 -7.46
CA ARG A 13 5.87 -10.44 -8.78
C ARG A 13 6.67 -11.73 -8.99
N ILE A 14 7.93 -11.75 -8.57
CA ILE A 14 8.81 -12.92 -8.70
C ILE A 14 8.27 -14.05 -7.82
N ALA A 15 7.75 -13.72 -6.65
CA ALA A 15 7.15 -14.71 -5.76
C ALA A 15 5.88 -15.33 -6.38
N LEU A 16 5.02 -14.53 -7.03
CA LEU A 16 3.82 -15.04 -7.73
C LEU A 16 4.11 -16.02 -8.87
N GLN A 17 5.33 -16.01 -9.41
CA GLN A 17 5.75 -16.98 -10.42
C GLN A 17 6.25 -18.31 -9.83
N ARG A 18 6.43 -18.40 -8.50
CA ARG A 18 6.84 -19.63 -7.84
C ARG A 18 5.68 -20.63 -7.75
N PRO A 19 5.96 -21.94 -7.87
CA PRO A 19 4.96 -22.97 -7.65
C PRO A 19 4.27 -22.75 -6.29
N ASN A 20 2.95 -22.83 -6.27
CA ASN A 20 2.08 -22.72 -5.08
C ASN A 20 2.00 -21.33 -4.39
N PHE A 21 2.86 -20.36 -4.72
CA PHE A 21 2.78 -19.04 -4.07
C PHE A 21 1.49 -18.29 -4.40
N ALA A 22 0.98 -18.43 -5.63
CA ALA A 22 -0.33 -17.86 -5.98
C ALA A 22 -1.47 -18.45 -5.14
N SER A 23 -1.42 -19.76 -4.80
CA SER A 23 -2.41 -20.36 -3.91
C SER A 23 -2.24 -19.95 -2.44
N GLU A 24 -1.01 -19.69 -1.99
CA GLU A 24 -0.73 -19.14 -0.66
C GLU A 24 -1.24 -17.70 -0.55
N VAL A 25 -1.01 -16.86 -1.57
CA VAL A 25 -1.58 -15.51 -1.63
C VAL A 25 -3.11 -15.57 -1.65
N ALA A 26 -3.69 -16.50 -2.42
CA ALA A 26 -5.14 -16.67 -2.48
C ALA A 26 -5.76 -17.04 -1.12
N SER A 27 -5.05 -17.80 -0.28
CA SER A 27 -5.57 -18.21 1.03
C SER A 27 -5.55 -17.09 2.06
N VAL A 28 -4.57 -16.16 1.96
CA VAL A 28 -4.47 -15.01 2.88
C VAL A 28 -5.28 -13.81 2.41
N LEU A 29 -5.44 -13.60 1.10
CA LEU A 29 -6.13 -12.43 0.54
C LEU A 29 -7.49 -12.13 1.21
N PRO A 30 -8.40 -13.10 1.45
CA PRO A 30 -9.69 -12.85 2.11
C PRO A 30 -9.59 -12.21 3.50
N HIS A 31 -8.44 -12.33 4.17
CA HIS A 31 -8.17 -11.80 5.50
C HIS A 31 -7.46 -10.44 5.47
N VAL A 32 -6.86 -10.07 4.33
CA VAL A 32 -6.11 -8.82 4.14
C VAL A 32 -7.06 -7.62 4.09
N ASP A 33 -6.90 -6.72 5.05
CA ASP A 33 -7.65 -5.46 5.10
C ASP A 33 -6.95 -4.34 4.32
N ILE A 34 -5.60 -4.33 4.27
CA ILE A 34 -4.81 -3.38 3.47
C ILE A 34 -3.80 -4.13 2.62
N LEU A 35 -3.92 -3.97 1.30
CA LEU A 35 -3.03 -4.54 0.30
C LEU A 35 -2.14 -3.43 -0.28
N PHE A 36 -0.83 -3.61 -0.13
CA PHE A 36 0.18 -2.74 -0.75
C PHE A 36 0.85 -3.46 -1.91
N GLY A 37 1.24 -2.72 -2.93
CA GLY A 37 2.14 -3.19 -3.98
C GLY A 37 2.50 -2.08 -4.94
N ASN A 38 3.55 -2.27 -5.72
CA ASN A 38 3.82 -1.41 -6.86
C ASN A 38 2.93 -1.78 -8.06
N GLU A 39 2.92 -0.93 -9.08
CA GLU A 39 2.20 -1.14 -10.34
C GLU A 39 2.43 -2.52 -10.97
N THR A 40 3.68 -3.01 -10.95
CA THR A 40 4.06 -4.27 -11.59
C THR A 40 3.50 -5.47 -10.81
N GLU A 41 3.58 -5.42 -9.49
CA GLU A 41 3.08 -6.46 -8.57
C GLU A 41 1.57 -6.54 -8.59
N LEU A 42 0.88 -5.40 -8.51
CA LEU A 42 -0.58 -5.36 -8.50
C LEU A 42 -1.18 -5.69 -9.87
N ARG A 43 -0.55 -5.29 -10.99
CA ARG A 43 -0.92 -5.77 -12.34
C ARG A 43 -0.80 -7.28 -12.45
N THR A 44 0.34 -7.83 -12.01
CA THR A 44 0.55 -9.29 -12.01
C THR A 44 -0.48 -10.02 -11.14
N THR A 45 -0.79 -9.45 -9.97
CA THR A 45 -1.80 -10.00 -9.05
C THR A 45 -3.18 -10.00 -9.71
N ALA A 46 -3.57 -8.88 -10.33
CA ALA A 46 -4.84 -8.77 -11.06
C ALA A 46 -4.94 -9.80 -12.19
N GLU A 47 -3.90 -9.95 -13.02
CA GLU A 47 -3.85 -10.94 -14.09
C GLU A 47 -3.94 -12.38 -13.57
N THR A 48 -3.18 -12.70 -12.52
CA THR A 48 -3.11 -14.03 -11.90
C THR A 48 -4.47 -14.46 -11.37
N PHE A 49 -5.23 -13.53 -10.79
CA PHE A 49 -6.54 -13.80 -10.20
C PHE A 49 -7.72 -13.43 -11.11
N GLY A 50 -7.50 -13.29 -12.42
CA GLY A 50 -8.56 -13.24 -13.41
C GLY A 50 -9.19 -11.86 -13.67
N LEU A 51 -8.58 -10.78 -13.19
CA LEU A 51 -9.00 -9.39 -13.46
C LEU A 51 -8.39 -8.88 -14.79
N LYS A 52 -8.45 -9.68 -15.85
CA LYS A 52 -7.76 -9.39 -17.13
C LYS A 52 -8.28 -8.16 -17.87
N ASP A 53 -9.53 -7.78 -17.62
CA ASP A 53 -10.16 -6.62 -18.24
C ASP A 53 -9.84 -5.30 -17.53
N ALA A 54 -9.17 -5.35 -16.37
CA ALA A 54 -8.72 -4.17 -15.63
C ALA A 54 -7.41 -3.64 -16.23
N THR A 55 -7.50 -2.72 -17.19
CA THR A 55 -6.33 -2.23 -17.94
C THR A 55 -5.70 -0.96 -17.37
N SER A 56 -6.46 -0.15 -16.63
CA SER A 56 -5.97 1.06 -15.96
C SER A 56 -5.61 0.80 -14.50
N ASP A 57 -4.72 1.61 -13.92
CA ASP A 57 -4.33 1.50 -12.51
C ASP A 57 -5.56 1.61 -11.59
N GLU A 58 -6.50 2.50 -11.94
CA GLU A 58 -7.77 2.69 -11.23
C GLU A 58 -8.65 1.43 -11.27
N ALA A 59 -8.78 0.83 -12.45
CA ALA A 59 -9.54 -0.41 -12.62
C ALA A 59 -8.90 -1.57 -11.84
N ILE A 60 -7.56 -1.61 -11.79
CA ILE A 60 -6.81 -2.63 -11.06
C ILE A 60 -7.01 -2.48 -9.55
N VAL A 61 -6.79 -1.30 -8.97
CA VAL A 61 -6.98 -1.11 -7.52
C VAL A 61 -8.43 -1.35 -7.12
N LEU A 62 -9.40 -0.96 -7.95
CA LEU A 62 -10.82 -1.22 -7.73
C LEU A 62 -11.15 -2.71 -7.75
N GLY A 63 -10.66 -3.44 -8.77
CA GLY A 63 -10.85 -4.89 -8.88
C GLY A 63 -10.22 -5.64 -7.72
N LEU A 64 -8.97 -5.31 -7.36
CA LEU A 64 -8.25 -5.91 -6.24
C LEU A 64 -8.89 -5.59 -4.89
N SER A 65 -9.54 -4.43 -4.74
CA SER A 65 -10.28 -4.08 -3.51
C SER A 65 -11.47 -5.01 -3.26
N ARG A 66 -11.95 -5.71 -4.29
CA ARG A 66 -13.10 -6.62 -4.24
C ARG A 66 -12.70 -8.09 -4.36
N LEU A 67 -11.44 -8.34 -4.73
CA LEU A 67 -10.95 -9.66 -5.08
C LEU A 67 -11.01 -10.61 -3.87
N LEU A 68 -11.70 -11.73 -4.04
CA LEU A 68 -11.81 -12.80 -3.03
C LEU A 68 -12.34 -12.33 -1.66
N LEU A 69 -13.02 -11.19 -1.59
CA LEU A 69 -13.64 -10.74 -0.35
C LEU A 69 -14.91 -11.55 -0.04
N PRO A 70 -15.14 -11.96 1.23
CA PRO A 70 -16.38 -12.60 1.62
C PRO A 70 -17.58 -11.68 1.36
N THR A 71 -18.66 -12.23 0.80
CA THR A 71 -19.92 -11.50 0.58
C THR A 71 -20.58 -11.00 1.88
N SER A 72 -20.11 -11.49 3.04
CA SER A 72 -20.78 -11.43 4.34
C SER A 72 -20.35 -10.30 5.29
N GLY A 73 -19.46 -9.36 4.93
CA GLY A 73 -19.33 -8.15 5.78
C GLY A 73 -18.09 -7.27 5.63
N LYS A 74 -16.91 -7.81 5.32
CA LYS A 74 -15.71 -6.98 5.11
C LYS A 74 -15.73 -6.39 3.70
N LYS A 75 -16.34 -5.22 3.54
CA LYS A 75 -16.55 -4.58 2.22
C LYS A 75 -15.44 -3.64 1.78
N ASN A 76 -14.48 -3.32 2.65
CA ASN A 76 -13.62 -2.15 2.48
C ASN A 76 -12.12 -2.49 2.55
N ARG A 77 -11.63 -3.44 1.74
CA ARG A 77 -10.17 -3.58 1.57
C ARG A 77 -9.61 -2.28 1.01
N VAL A 78 -8.58 -1.74 1.65
CA VAL A 78 -7.78 -0.65 1.08
C VAL A 78 -6.73 -1.26 0.17
N VAL A 79 -6.62 -0.77 -1.05
CA VAL A 79 -5.54 -1.14 -1.97
C VAL A 79 -4.72 0.11 -2.26
N VAL A 80 -3.41 0.04 -2.07
CA VAL A 80 -2.48 1.15 -2.31
C VAL A 80 -1.44 0.72 -3.35
N MET A 81 -1.42 1.41 -4.48
CA MET A 81 -0.51 1.19 -5.60
C MET A 81 0.55 2.28 -5.67
N THR A 82 1.81 1.92 -5.44
CA THR A 82 2.96 2.81 -5.66
C THR A 82 3.42 2.75 -7.12
N ARG A 83 3.91 3.88 -7.65
CA ARG A 83 4.25 4.03 -9.08
C ARG A 83 5.56 4.78 -9.31
N GLY A 84 6.58 4.46 -8.52
CA GLY A 84 7.87 5.16 -8.58
C GLY A 84 7.72 6.66 -8.31
N ALA A 85 7.92 7.48 -9.34
CA ALA A 85 7.79 8.95 -9.28
C ALA A 85 6.36 9.45 -9.56
N ASP A 86 5.46 8.60 -10.04
CA ASP A 86 4.08 8.96 -10.36
C ASP A 86 3.17 8.92 -9.12
N PRO A 87 2.01 9.61 -9.13
CA PRO A 87 1.07 9.65 -8.01
C PRO A 87 0.74 8.26 -7.47
N VAL A 88 0.66 8.09 -6.15
CA VAL A 88 0.15 6.86 -5.54
C VAL A 88 -1.34 6.76 -5.82
N VAL A 89 -1.79 5.66 -6.42
CA VAL A 89 -3.22 5.39 -6.67
C VAL A 89 -3.74 4.46 -5.59
N PHE A 90 -4.91 4.74 -5.04
CA PHE A 90 -5.49 3.88 -4.01
C PHE A 90 -7.01 3.71 -4.18
N CYS A 91 -7.54 2.65 -3.60
CA CYS A 91 -8.97 2.40 -3.50
C CYS A 91 -9.36 2.19 -2.04
N HIS A 92 -10.42 2.86 -1.58
CA HIS A 92 -11.02 2.66 -0.28
C HIS A 92 -12.55 2.77 -0.38
N GLY A 93 -13.28 1.82 0.21
CA GLY A 93 -14.75 1.81 0.15
C GLY A 93 -15.31 1.73 -1.28
N GLY A 94 -14.56 1.16 -2.22
CA GLY A 94 -14.91 1.09 -3.65
C GLY A 94 -14.76 2.42 -4.40
N VAL A 95 -14.17 3.44 -3.78
CA VAL A 95 -13.84 4.73 -4.40
C VAL A 95 -12.34 4.77 -4.66
N VAL A 96 -11.97 5.13 -5.89
CA VAL A 96 -10.57 5.29 -6.32
C VAL A 96 -10.18 6.76 -6.21
N ASP A 97 -8.97 7.00 -5.73
CA ASP A 97 -8.37 8.33 -5.65
C ASP A 97 -6.83 8.24 -5.79
N SER A 98 -6.14 9.38 -5.84
CA SER A 98 -4.69 9.44 -5.96
C SER A 98 -4.06 10.53 -5.09
N VAL A 99 -2.81 10.30 -4.68
CA VAL A 99 -2.00 11.27 -3.95
C VAL A 99 -0.80 11.66 -4.81
N PRO A 100 -0.69 12.93 -5.24
CA PRO A 100 0.45 13.38 -6.02
C PRO A 100 1.73 13.35 -5.18
N LEU A 101 2.86 13.06 -5.82
CA LEU A 101 4.17 13.19 -5.19
C LEU A 101 4.77 14.56 -5.54
N SER A 102 5.42 15.19 -4.56
CA SER A 102 6.39 16.24 -4.86
C SER A 102 7.61 15.60 -5.53
N VAL A 103 8.00 16.13 -6.69
CA VAL A 103 9.14 15.58 -7.45
C VAL A 103 10.41 15.75 -6.63
N VAL A 104 11.06 14.63 -6.30
CA VAL A 104 12.43 14.64 -5.78
C VAL A 104 13.37 14.92 -6.95
N PRO A 105 14.21 15.97 -6.90
CA PRO A 105 15.18 16.22 -7.96
C PRO A 105 16.08 15.00 -8.16
N VAL A 106 16.32 14.62 -9.42
CA VAL A 106 17.14 13.43 -9.76
C VAL A 106 18.52 13.47 -9.10
N ALA A 107 19.10 14.67 -8.95
CA ALA A 107 20.39 14.86 -8.27
C ALA A 107 20.39 14.49 -6.78
N LYS A 108 19.21 14.34 -6.15
CA LYS A 108 19.04 13.91 -4.76
C LYS A 108 18.66 12.43 -4.64
N VAL A 109 18.40 11.74 -5.75
CA VAL A 109 18.11 10.30 -5.76
C VAL A 109 19.43 9.55 -5.63
N VAL A 110 19.60 8.82 -4.53
CA VAL A 110 20.80 8.04 -4.22
C VAL A 110 20.55 6.56 -4.46
N ASP A 111 19.48 6.02 -3.87
CA ASP A 111 19.14 4.60 -3.92
C ASP A 111 17.62 4.42 -3.77
N ALA A 112 16.99 3.57 -4.59
CA ALA A 112 15.56 3.28 -4.49
C ALA A 112 15.24 2.10 -3.54
N THR A 113 16.27 1.40 -3.06
CA THR A 113 16.13 0.24 -2.17
C THR A 113 15.40 0.63 -0.90
N GLY A 114 14.31 -0.09 -0.58
CA GLY A 114 13.52 0.15 0.64
C GLY A 114 12.54 1.32 0.56
N CYS A 115 12.39 2.00 -0.58
CA CYS A 115 11.41 3.08 -0.73
C CYS A 115 9.97 2.57 -0.53
N GLY A 116 9.64 1.39 -1.06
CA GLY A 116 8.34 0.74 -0.86
C GLY A 116 8.08 0.41 0.61
N ASP A 117 9.05 -0.21 1.28
CA ASP A 117 8.98 -0.54 2.70
C ASP A 117 8.81 0.71 3.58
N SER A 118 9.54 1.77 3.24
CA SER A 118 9.48 3.06 3.95
C SER A 118 8.13 3.74 3.79
N LEU A 119 7.51 3.62 2.61
CA LEU A 119 6.14 4.10 2.39
C LEU A 119 5.14 3.34 3.26
N VAL A 120 5.22 2.01 3.27
CA VAL A 120 4.37 1.17 4.11
C VAL A 120 4.57 1.50 5.59
N ALA A 121 5.83 1.66 6.03
CA ALA A 121 6.16 2.04 7.40
C ALA A 121 5.57 3.40 7.80
N GLY A 122 5.72 4.42 6.95
CA GLY A 122 5.15 5.75 7.20
C GLY A 122 3.61 5.73 7.20
N PHE A 123 3.00 4.94 6.31
CA PHE A 123 1.55 4.71 6.30
C PHE A 123 1.09 4.11 7.64
N LEU A 124 1.74 3.04 8.10
CA LEU A 124 1.37 2.34 9.33
C LEU A 124 1.62 3.22 10.58
N ALA A 125 2.68 4.02 10.59
CA ALA A 125 2.97 4.97 11.66
C ALA A 125 1.86 6.03 11.80
N GLU A 126 1.43 6.62 10.68
CA GLU A 126 0.32 7.57 10.69
C GLU A 126 -0.99 6.88 11.09
N PHE A 127 -1.27 5.71 10.50
CA PHE A 127 -2.48 4.94 10.77
C PHE A 127 -2.63 4.61 12.25
N THR A 128 -1.57 4.09 12.88
CA THR A 128 -1.57 3.74 14.31
C THR A 128 -1.68 4.98 15.19
N SER A 129 -1.05 6.10 14.82
CA SER A 129 -1.14 7.34 15.59
C SER A 129 -2.55 7.92 15.65
N GLN A 130 -3.33 7.79 14.56
CA GLN A 130 -4.69 8.34 14.47
C GLN A 130 -5.76 7.35 14.93
N ASN A 131 -5.54 6.03 14.77
CA ASN A 131 -6.59 5.01 14.87
C ASN A 131 -6.36 3.97 15.96
N LEU A 132 -5.44 4.22 16.91
CA LEU A 132 -5.06 3.28 17.96
C LEU A 132 -6.25 2.70 18.75
N SER A 133 -7.41 3.36 18.74
CA SER A 133 -8.62 2.97 19.48
C SER A 133 -9.82 2.57 18.61
N GLN A 134 -9.82 2.85 17.30
CA GLN A 134 -11.04 2.77 16.47
C GLN A 134 -11.04 1.66 15.41
N GLY A 135 -9.91 0.98 15.21
CA GLY A 135 -9.81 -0.14 14.27
C GLY A 135 -10.01 0.27 12.81
N ILE A 136 -9.93 -0.71 11.90
CA ILE A 136 -9.92 -0.44 10.45
C ILE A 136 -11.27 0.04 9.89
N GLU A 137 -12.36 -0.29 10.57
CA GLU A 137 -13.73 0.08 10.16
C GLU A 137 -13.98 1.59 10.27
N SER A 138 -13.17 2.30 11.05
CA SER A 138 -13.24 3.76 11.22
C SER A 138 -12.45 4.54 10.16
N LEU A 139 -11.73 3.86 9.26
CA LEU A 139 -10.95 4.52 8.22
C LEU A 139 -11.84 5.40 7.34
N THR A 140 -11.44 6.65 7.20
CA THR A 140 -11.99 7.57 6.21
C THR A 140 -11.05 7.68 5.02
N ALA A 141 -11.56 8.15 3.87
CA ALA A 141 -10.70 8.44 2.73
C ALA A 141 -9.61 9.48 3.07
N ASP A 142 -9.93 10.45 3.93
CA ASP A 142 -8.98 11.48 4.38
C ASP A 142 -7.88 10.89 5.28
N THR A 143 -8.23 9.95 6.16
CA THR A 143 -7.26 9.21 6.97
C THR A 143 -6.32 8.39 6.09
N VAL A 144 -6.85 7.66 5.10
CA VAL A 144 -6.03 6.89 4.14
C VAL A 144 -5.10 7.83 3.36
N ARG A 145 -5.61 8.97 2.88
CA ARG A 145 -4.80 9.99 2.20
C ARG A 145 -3.67 10.51 3.09
N SER A 146 -3.97 10.83 4.35
CA SER A 146 -2.97 11.28 5.34
C SER A 146 -1.87 10.24 5.54
N CYS A 147 -2.24 8.96 5.68
CA CYS A 147 -1.29 7.87 5.83
C CYS A 147 -0.39 7.72 4.60
N ILE A 148 -0.96 7.82 3.40
CA ILE A 148 -0.18 7.79 2.14
C ILE A 148 0.78 8.98 2.08
N VAL A 149 0.36 10.19 2.46
CA VAL A 149 1.23 11.38 2.49
C VAL A 149 2.42 11.17 3.43
N THR A 150 2.19 10.64 4.64
CA THR A 150 3.28 10.32 5.58
C THR A 150 4.20 9.22 5.03
N GLY A 151 3.64 8.19 4.39
CA GLY A 151 4.41 7.17 3.66
C GLY A 151 5.27 7.74 2.54
N ILE A 152 4.73 8.61 1.70
CA ILE A 152 5.48 9.30 0.63
C ILE A 152 6.66 10.07 1.23
N ARG A 153 6.44 10.81 2.33
CA ARG A 153 7.52 11.56 2.99
C ARG A 153 8.64 10.65 3.49
N ALA A 154 8.29 9.50 4.08
CA ALA A 154 9.27 8.51 4.51
C ALA A 154 10.07 7.95 3.31
N ALA A 155 9.39 7.59 2.22
CA ALA A 155 10.05 7.11 1.00
C ALA A 155 10.94 8.18 0.34
N GLN A 156 10.53 9.45 0.33
CA GLN A 156 11.32 10.57 -0.19
C GLN A 156 12.58 10.85 0.65
N TYR A 157 12.52 10.59 1.95
CA TYR A 157 13.71 10.62 2.78
C TYR A 157 14.66 9.49 2.37
N VAL A 158 14.14 8.25 2.36
CA VAL A 158 14.94 7.04 2.09
C VAL A 158 15.55 7.03 0.69
N VAL A 159 14.84 7.53 -0.33
CA VAL A 159 15.38 7.60 -1.70
C VAL A 159 16.63 8.48 -1.81
N SER A 160 16.82 9.38 -0.83
CA SER A 160 17.98 10.27 -0.73
C SER A 160 19.09 9.72 0.16
N GLN A 161 18.97 8.49 0.66
CA GLN A 161 19.95 7.81 1.50
C GLN A 161 20.46 6.54 0.79
N PRO A 162 21.65 6.03 1.17
CA PRO A 162 22.06 4.69 0.75
C PRO A 162 21.25 3.62 1.50
N GLY A 163 20.66 2.67 0.76
CA GLY A 163 19.85 1.58 1.30
C GLY A 163 18.59 2.05 2.05
N CYS A 164 17.99 1.15 2.84
CA CYS A 164 16.84 1.44 3.70
C CYS A 164 17.30 2.06 5.04
N SER A 165 17.88 3.25 4.96
CA SER A 165 18.44 3.95 6.12
C SER A 165 17.42 4.86 6.78
N VAL A 166 17.34 4.79 8.11
CA VAL A 166 16.56 5.72 8.93
C VAL A 166 17.48 6.80 9.52
N PRO A 167 16.97 8.00 9.81
CA PRO A 167 17.74 9.02 10.51
C PRO A 167 18.21 8.60 11.88
N GLU A 168 19.35 9.16 12.27
CA GLU A 168 19.97 8.92 13.58
C GLU A 168 19.11 9.42 14.75
N THR A 169 18.24 10.40 14.53
CA THR A 169 17.35 10.97 15.54
C THR A 169 15.90 10.87 15.12
N ALA A 170 15.06 10.30 15.99
CA ALA A 170 13.61 10.32 15.86
C ALA A 170 13.09 11.75 16.01
N GLN A 171 12.99 12.46 14.90
CA GLN A 171 12.43 13.80 14.84
C GLN A 171 11.32 13.80 13.79
N LYS A 172 10.23 14.53 14.02
CA LYS A 172 9.24 14.82 12.98
C LYS A 172 9.96 15.67 11.93
N TRP A 173 10.22 15.14 10.74
CA TRP A 173 10.91 15.89 9.66
C TRP A 173 9.94 16.54 8.68
N TRP A 174 8.65 16.62 9.04
CA TRP A 174 7.62 17.16 8.17
C TRP A 174 6.69 18.09 8.94
N ASP A 175 6.93 19.39 8.77
CA ASP A 175 5.95 20.46 8.94
C ASP A 175 5.47 20.91 7.55
#